data_AF-A0A2T2T519-F1
#
_entry.id   AF-A0A2T2T519-F1
#
_cell.length_a   1.000
_cell.length_b   1.000
_cell.length_c   1.000
_cell.angle_alpha   90.00
_cell.angle_beta   90.00
_cell.angle_gamma   90.00
#
_symmetry.space_group_name_H-M   'P 1'
#
loop_
_entity.id
_entity.type
_entity.pdbx_description
1 polymer ?
#
loop_
_entity_poly.entity_id
_entity_poly.type
_entity_poly.pdbx_seq_one_letter_code
_entity_poly.pdbx_strand_id
1 'polypeptide(L)'
;MLFPFPVAGRTLCALLVGLASAGLSLSAVAQDSSGAVPNRALTTIDSLRINGDFDGALSRLATLRDRRGNHVEILWRMSLTKVDSAKVTDNEDRVKTLYRDALTLADEALAADSSSARAHYAKAVAEGRIALDAGTKERVRRSRAVKRHADRAIELDPSWSVSW
;
A
#
# COMPACT_ATOMS: atom_id res chain seq x y z
N MET A 1 -63.46 39.29 9.95
CA MET A 1 -64.71 38.62 9.51
C MET A 1 -64.37 37.13 9.37
N LEU A 2 -64.67 36.31 10.39
CA LEU A 2 -65.91 35.53 10.58
C LEU A 2 -66.01 34.31 9.62
N PHE A 3 -65.63 33.15 10.18
CA PHE A 3 -66.10 31.74 10.07
C PHE A 3 -67.41 31.42 9.26
N PRO A 4 -67.89 30.15 9.12
CA PRO A 4 -67.30 28.90 8.56
C PRO A 4 -68.31 27.90 7.87
N PHE A 5 -67.83 26.73 7.41
CA PHE A 5 -68.50 25.38 7.25
C PHE A 5 -69.75 25.24 6.31
N PRO A 6 -70.20 24.04 5.82
CA PRO A 6 -70.16 22.66 6.41
C PRO A 6 -69.90 21.45 5.44
N VAL A 7 -69.31 20.32 5.88
CA VAL A 7 -69.85 19.01 6.40
C VAL A 7 -70.36 17.98 5.35
N ALA A 8 -69.92 16.72 5.58
CA ALA A 8 -70.47 15.41 5.18
C ALA A 8 -70.34 14.99 3.70
N GLY A 9 -70.09 13.73 3.35
CA GLY A 9 -70.07 12.48 4.11
C GLY A 9 -69.58 11.34 3.21
N ARG A 10 -69.03 10.26 3.79
CA ARG A 10 -69.66 8.92 3.90
C ARG A 10 -69.12 7.89 2.88
N THR A 11 -68.47 6.84 3.42
CA THR A 11 -68.51 5.41 2.98
C THR A 11 -67.94 5.08 1.58
N LEU A 12 -67.42 3.91 1.20
CA LEU A 12 -67.19 2.55 1.71
C LEU A 12 -66.49 1.80 0.54
N CYS A 13 -65.64 0.80 0.82
CA CYS A 13 -65.13 -0.22 -0.14
C CYS A 13 -64.21 0.32 -1.27
N ALA A 14 -63.16 -0.35 -1.73
CA ALA A 14 -62.97 -1.78 -1.86
C ALA A 14 -61.48 -2.18 -1.88
N LEU A 15 -61.26 -3.46 -1.54
CA LEU A 15 -60.08 -4.28 -1.80
C LEU A 15 -59.50 -4.13 -3.22
N LEU A 16 -58.17 -4.03 -3.32
CA LEU A 16 -57.31 -4.67 -4.35
C LEU A 16 -55.89 -4.77 -3.75
N VAL A 17 -55.50 -5.90 -3.16
CA VAL A 17 -54.71 -6.98 -3.79
C VAL A 17 -53.52 -6.47 -4.61
N GLY A 18 -52.33 -6.54 -3.98
CA GLY A 18 -51.11 -7.10 -4.55
C GLY A 18 -50.44 -6.37 -5.71
N LEU A 19 -49.28 -5.75 -5.43
CA LEU A 19 -48.11 -5.92 -6.28
C LEU A 19 -46.87 -6.02 -5.39
N ALA A 20 -46.24 -7.20 -5.40
CA ALA A 20 -45.00 -7.47 -4.72
C ALA A 20 -43.95 -6.44 -5.15
N SER A 21 -43.42 -5.69 -4.19
CA SER A 21 -42.22 -4.90 -4.39
C SER A 21 -41.10 -5.90 -4.61
N ALA A 22 -40.73 -6.10 -5.88
CA ALA A 22 -39.44 -6.66 -6.23
C ALA A 22 -38.40 -5.65 -5.72
N GLY A 23 -37.99 -5.83 -4.47
CA GLY A 23 -36.83 -5.16 -3.91
C GLY A 23 -35.64 -5.61 -4.74
N LEU A 24 -35.26 -4.79 -5.72
CA LEU A 24 -33.90 -4.76 -6.23
C LEU A 24 -33.02 -4.37 -5.05
N SER A 25 -32.62 -5.37 -4.27
CA SER A 25 -31.46 -5.25 -3.40
C SER A 25 -30.26 -5.08 -4.32
N LEU A 26 -30.04 -3.84 -4.71
CA LEU A 26 -28.75 -3.35 -5.17
C LEU A 26 -27.86 -3.48 -3.94
N SER A 27 -27.27 -4.66 -3.73
CA SER A 27 -26.16 -4.80 -2.80
C SER A 27 -25.08 -3.90 -3.33
N ALA A 28 -25.08 -2.68 -2.80
CA ALA A 28 -24.04 -1.70 -2.97
C ALA A 28 -22.72 -2.44 -2.83
N VAL A 29 -21.85 -2.31 -3.83
CA VAL A 29 -20.47 -2.75 -3.74
C VAL A 29 -19.99 -2.27 -2.37
N ALA A 30 -19.70 -3.21 -1.47
CA ALA A 30 -19.22 -2.87 -0.15
C ALA A 30 -17.98 -2.02 -0.40
N GLN A 31 -18.08 -0.71 -0.17
CA GLN A 31 -16.94 0.17 -0.30
C GLN A 31 -15.93 -0.36 0.67
N ASP A 32 -14.81 -0.81 0.11
CA ASP A 32 -13.61 -1.28 0.78
C ASP A 32 -13.06 -0.16 1.67
N SER A 33 -13.74 0.00 2.78
CA SER A 33 -13.45 0.88 3.91
C SER A 33 -12.54 0.16 4.89
N SER A 34 -12.06 -1.04 4.51
CA SER A 34 -10.99 -1.70 5.24
C SER A 34 -9.75 -0.80 5.09
N GLY A 35 -9.06 -0.55 6.20
CA GLY A 35 -7.81 0.23 6.21
C GLY A 35 -6.72 -0.39 5.32
N ALA A 36 -6.94 -1.59 4.78
CA ALA A 36 -6.05 -2.29 3.88
C ALA A 36 -5.96 -1.60 2.50
N VAL A 37 -4.78 -1.73 1.89
CA VAL A 37 -4.56 -1.27 0.52
C VAL A 37 -5.13 -2.31 -0.45
N PRO A 38 -5.93 -1.94 -1.46
CA PRO A 38 -6.56 -2.90 -2.37
C PRO A 38 -5.52 -3.76 -3.11
N ASN A 39 -5.63 -5.09 -2.98
CA ASN A 39 -4.66 -6.03 -3.56
C ASN A 39 -4.46 -5.83 -5.08
N ARG A 40 -5.54 -5.59 -5.83
CA ARG A 40 -5.47 -5.31 -7.28
C ARG A 40 -4.55 -4.14 -7.61
N ALA A 41 -4.55 -3.08 -6.80
CA ALA A 41 -3.71 -1.91 -7.04
C ALA A 41 -2.24 -2.24 -6.78
N LEU A 42 -1.97 -2.99 -5.71
CA LEU A 42 -0.63 -3.49 -5.39
C LEU A 42 -0.09 -4.43 -6.48
N THR A 43 -0.91 -5.35 -6.98
CA THR A 43 -0.53 -6.24 -8.09
C THR A 43 -0.15 -5.45 -9.34
N THR A 44 -0.94 -4.45 -9.73
CA THR A 44 -0.59 -3.58 -10.87
C THR A 44 0.74 -2.85 -10.63
N ILE A 45 0.97 -2.32 -9.44
CA ILE A 45 2.23 -1.65 -9.08
C ILE A 45 3.41 -2.63 -9.16
N ASP A 46 3.24 -3.84 -8.63
CA ASP A 46 4.27 -4.87 -8.64
C ASP A 46 4.62 -5.27 -10.09
N SER A 47 3.62 -5.37 -10.99
CA SER A 47 3.86 -5.59 -12.42
C SER A 47 4.63 -4.46 -13.08
N LEU A 48 4.30 -3.19 -12.78
CA LEU A 48 5.03 -2.04 -13.33
C LEU A 48 6.51 -2.08 -12.93
N ARG A 49 6.79 -2.33 -11.64
CA ARG A 49 8.16 -2.47 -11.13
C ARG A 49 8.90 -3.63 -11.83
N ILE A 50 8.26 -4.80 -11.94
CA ILE A 50 8.87 -5.98 -12.60
C ILE A 50 9.20 -5.68 -14.07
N ASN A 51 8.36 -4.90 -14.75
CA ASN A 51 8.56 -4.52 -16.15
C ASN A 51 9.51 -3.31 -16.33
N GLY A 52 10.10 -2.79 -15.25
CA GLY A 52 11.02 -1.65 -15.29
C GLY A 52 10.36 -0.28 -15.39
N ASP A 53 9.02 -0.18 -15.37
CA ASP A 53 8.30 1.09 -15.28
C ASP A 53 8.28 1.61 -13.84
N PHE A 54 9.47 2.02 -13.37
CA PHE A 54 9.68 2.48 -12.01
C PHE A 54 8.96 3.80 -11.72
N ASP A 55 8.91 4.72 -12.69
CA ASP A 55 8.22 5.99 -12.54
C ASP A 55 6.70 5.78 -12.44
N GLY A 56 6.14 4.91 -13.29
CA GLY A 56 4.73 4.51 -13.22
C GLY A 56 4.37 3.79 -11.93
N ALA A 57 5.27 2.97 -11.38
CA ALA A 57 5.09 2.32 -10.08
C ALA A 57 5.14 3.34 -8.93
N LEU A 58 6.13 4.24 -8.91
CA LEU A 58 6.30 5.26 -7.87
C LEU A 58 5.15 6.27 -7.86
N SER A 59 4.66 6.69 -9.02
CA SER A 59 3.53 7.61 -9.13
C SER A 59 2.24 7.02 -8.52
N ARG A 60 1.97 5.74 -8.78
CA ARG A 60 0.82 5.03 -8.19
C ARG A 60 0.99 4.82 -6.68
N LEU A 61 2.19 4.49 -6.23
CA LEU A 61 2.49 4.35 -4.80
C LEU A 61 2.34 5.67 -4.06
N ALA A 62 2.79 6.79 -4.64
CA ALA A 62 2.61 8.13 -4.07
C ALA A 62 1.11 8.46 -3.94
N THR A 63 0.32 8.22 -4.99
CA THR A 63 -1.14 8.42 -4.96
C THR A 63 -1.82 7.57 -3.87
N LEU A 64 -1.36 6.33 -3.65
CA LEU A 64 -1.87 5.49 -2.58
C LEU A 64 -1.47 6.05 -1.21
N ARG A 65 -0.22 6.48 -1.05
CA ARG A 65 0.31 7.08 0.19
C ARG A 65 -0.47 8.33 0.58
N ASP A 66 -0.79 9.20 -0.39
CA ASP A 66 -1.56 10.42 -0.14
C ASP A 66 -2.98 10.12 0.40
N ARG A 67 -3.58 9.01 -0.05
CA ARG A 67 -4.95 8.62 0.32
C ARG A 67 -5.01 7.77 1.59
N ARG A 68 -3.98 6.99 1.88
CA ARG A 68 -3.97 5.94 2.92
C ARG A 68 -2.93 6.19 4.01
N GLY A 69 -2.09 7.21 3.86
CA GLY A 69 -0.97 7.50 4.75
C GLY A 69 0.19 6.53 4.60
N ASN A 70 1.02 6.48 5.64
CA ASN A 70 2.23 5.67 5.73
C ASN A 70 1.90 4.19 6.02
N HIS A 71 1.28 3.50 5.06
CA HIS A 71 0.96 2.07 5.18
C HIS A 71 2.16 1.20 4.79
N VAL A 72 2.46 0.15 5.58
CA VAL A 72 3.64 -0.71 5.37
C VAL A 72 3.73 -1.27 3.94
N GLU A 73 2.62 -1.78 3.40
CA GLU A 73 2.52 -2.30 2.03
C GLU A 73 2.91 -1.30 0.93
N ILE A 74 2.79 -0.01 1.19
CA ILE A 74 3.17 1.05 0.24
C ILE A 74 4.66 1.35 0.41
N LEU A 75 5.11 1.54 1.65
CA LEU A 75 6.44 2.03 1.97
C LEU A 75 7.55 1.05 1.54
N TRP A 76 7.40 -0.25 1.83
CA TRP A 76 8.42 -1.22 1.42
C TRP A 76 8.50 -1.34 -0.11
N ARG A 77 7.37 -1.22 -0.82
CA ARG A 77 7.33 -1.20 -2.28
C ARG A 77 8.03 0.02 -2.84
N MET A 78 7.77 1.21 -2.29
CA MET A 78 8.47 2.43 -2.69
C MET A 78 9.99 2.29 -2.50
N SER A 79 10.42 1.71 -1.38
CA SER A 79 11.83 1.44 -1.11
C SER A 79 12.45 0.55 -2.18
N LEU A 80 11.86 -0.63 -2.46
CA LEU A 80 12.39 -1.56 -3.45
C LEU A 80 12.37 -0.97 -4.87
N THR A 81 11.30 -0.28 -5.25
CA THR A 81 11.22 0.40 -6.55
C THR A 81 12.31 1.46 -6.72
N LYS A 82 12.62 2.24 -5.67
CA LYS A 82 13.75 3.19 -5.72
C LYS A 82 15.11 2.50 -5.84
N VAL A 83 15.31 1.37 -5.14
CA VAL A 83 16.52 0.56 -5.31
C VAL A 83 16.66 0.07 -6.75
N ASP A 84 15.58 -0.42 -7.35
CA ASP A 84 15.61 -0.93 -8.72
C ASP A 84 15.80 0.20 -9.75
N SER A 85 15.14 1.35 -9.57
CA SER A 85 15.36 2.55 -10.37
C SER A 85 16.82 3.04 -10.32
N ALA A 86 17.45 2.98 -9.14
CA ALA A 86 18.84 3.36 -8.99
C ALA A 86 19.80 2.44 -9.77
N LYS A 87 19.49 1.15 -9.92
CA LYS A 87 20.35 0.21 -10.68
C LYS A 87 20.41 0.53 -12.18
N VAL A 88 19.43 1.26 -12.71
CA VAL A 88 19.35 1.65 -14.12
C VAL A 88 19.57 3.15 -14.34
N THR A 89 19.99 3.88 -13.30
CA THR A 89 20.24 5.32 -13.36
C THR A 89 21.72 5.58 -13.58
N ASP A 90 22.07 6.35 -14.62
CA ASP A 90 23.47 6.67 -14.94
C ASP A 90 24.07 7.81 -14.09
N ASN A 91 23.21 8.68 -13.55
CA ASN A 91 23.67 9.81 -12.74
C ASN A 91 23.97 9.37 -11.30
N GLU A 92 25.25 9.34 -10.92
CA GLU A 92 25.70 8.88 -9.60
C GLU A 92 25.07 9.62 -8.41
N ASP A 93 24.87 10.93 -8.51
CA ASP A 93 24.27 11.71 -7.41
C ASP A 93 22.79 11.35 -7.23
N ARG A 94 22.09 11.10 -8.33
CA ARG A 94 20.73 10.57 -8.32
C ARG A 94 20.70 9.15 -7.76
N VAL A 95 21.65 8.28 -8.13
CA VAL A 95 21.79 6.93 -7.55
C VAL A 95 21.93 6.99 -6.03
N LYS A 96 22.84 7.81 -5.51
CA LYS A 96 23.05 7.99 -4.07
C LYS A 96 21.80 8.52 -3.37
N THR A 97 21.08 9.44 -4.01
CA THR A 97 19.81 9.97 -3.48
C THR A 97 18.74 8.88 -3.42
N LEU A 98 18.56 8.11 -4.50
CA LEU A 98 17.60 7.02 -4.56
C LEU A 98 17.86 5.94 -3.49
N TYR A 99 19.11 5.57 -3.25
CA TYR A 99 19.44 4.60 -2.20
C TYR A 99 19.19 5.15 -0.79
N ARG A 100 19.49 6.43 -0.53
CA ARG A 100 19.16 7.07 0.76
C ARG A 100 17.65 7.14 0.99
N ASP A 101 16.90 7.56 -0.02
CA ASP A 101 15.44 7.59 0.03
C ASP A 101 14.86 6.19 0.28
N ALA A 102 15.39 5.17 -0.39
CA ALA A 102 14.96 3.79 -0.18
C ALA A 102 15.18 3.36 1.27
N LEU A 103 16.34 3.71 1.86
CA LEU A 103 16.61 3.40 3.26
C LEU A 103 15.61 4.08 4.20
N THR A 104 15.33 5.36 3.99
CA THR A 104 14.35 6.12 4.78
C THR A 104 12.96 5.49 4.68
N LEU A 105 12.52 5.12 3.47
CA LEU A 105 11.23 4.44 3.27
C LEU A 105 11.16 3.07 3.93
N ALA A 106 12.26 2.32 3.93
CA ALA A 106 12.32 1.04 4.65
C ALA A 106 12.26 1.23 6.18
N ASP A 107 12.87 2.30 6.71
CA ASP A 107 12.74 2.67 8.13
C ASP A 107 11.31 3.08 8.47
N GLU A 108 10.66 3.89 7.62
CA GLU A 108 9.24 4.24 7.76
C GLU A 108 8.35 2.99 7.70
N ALA A 109 8.66 2.02 6.82
CA ALA A 109 7.92 0.77 6.71
C ALA A 109 7.99 -0.05 8.01
N LEU A 110 9.16 -0.15 8.62
CA LEU A 110 9.36 -0.83 9.90
C LEU A 110 8.73 -0.06 11.07
N ALA A 111 8.67 1.27 11.00
CA ALA A 111 7.96 2.08 11.99
C ALA A 111 6.44 1.88 11.89
N ALA A 112 5.91 1.71 10.67
CA ALA A 112 4.50 1.41 10.44
C ALA A 112 4.12 -0.01 10.89
N ASP A 113 4.96 -1.00 10.57
CA ASP A 113 4.80 -2.38 11.04
C ASP A 113 6.14 -3.12 11.09
N SER A 114 6.66 -3.27 12.31
CA SER A 114 7.92 -3.98 12.58
C SER A 114 7.82 -5.50 12.47
N SER A 115 6.61 -6.05 12.29
CA SER A 115 6.39 -7.48 12.07
C SER A 115 6.33 -7.85 10.58
N SER A 116 6.50 -6.88 9.68
CA SER A 116 6.49 -7.12 8.24
C SER A 116 7.81 -7.71 7.73
N ALA A 117 7.76 -8.97 7.28
CA ALA A 117 8.89 -9.62 6.60
C ALA A 117 9.38 -8.81 5.39
N ARG A 118 8.45 -8.23 4.62
CA ARG A 118 8.74 -7.40 3.44
C ARG A 118 9.46 -6.10 3.80
N ALA A 119 9.08 -5.44 4.91
CA ALA A 119 9.77 -4.25 5.40
C ALA A 119 11.20 -4.57 5.87
N HIS A 120 11.37 -5.68 6.59
CA HIS A 120 12.70 -6.18 6.97
C HIS A 120 13.56 -6.49 5.73
N TYR A 121 13.01 -7.16 4.73
CA TYR A 121 13.72 -7.40 3.47
C TYR A 121 14.11 -6.10 2.77
N ALA A 122 13.18 -5.14 2.62
CA ALA A 122 13.47 -3.85 2.00
C ALA A 122 14.59 -3.10 2.73
N LYS A 123 14.60 -3.15 4.06
CA LYS A 123 15.67 -2.58 4.89
C LYS A 123 17.01 -3.25 4.63
N ALA A 124 17.05 -4.58 4.59
CA ALA A 124 18.28 -5.32 4.28
C ALA A 124 18.84 -4.96 2.89
N VAL A 125 17.97 -4.87 1.88
CA VAL A 125 18.36 -4.49 0.51
C VAL A 125 18.93 -3.07 0.46
N ALA A 126 18.24 -2.09 1.06
CA ALA A 126 18.69 -0.70 1.07
C ALA A 126 20.01 -0.50 1.84
N GLU A 127 20.15 -1.14 3.01
CA GLU A 127 21.40 -1.14 3.78
C GLU A 127 22.56 -1.73 2.98
N GLY A 128 22.31 -2.83 2.25
CA GLY A 128 23.30 -3.48 1.41
C GLY A 128 23.78 -2.61 0.26
N ARG A 129 22.88 -1.84 -0.37
CA ARG A 129 23.24 -0.91 -1.45
C ARG A 129 24.10 0.24 -0.94
N ILE A 130 23.72 0.86 0.17
CA ILE A 130 24.50 1.96 0.78
C ILE A 130 25.88 1.48 1.26
N ALA A 131 26.00 0.21 1.66
CA ALA A 131 27.28 -0.35 2.10
C ALA A 131 28.35 -0.41 1.01
N LEU A 132 27.97 -0.46 -0.27
CA LEU A 132 28.91 -0.61 -1.40
C LEU A 132 29.84 0.60 -1.53
N ASP A 133 29.31 1.80 -1.30
CA ASP A 133 30.06 3.06 -1.40
C ASP A 133 30.58 3.56 -0.04
N ALA A 134 30.40 2.76 1.02
CA ALA A 134 30.76 3.14 2.37
C ALA A 134 32.23 2.83 2.72
N GLY A 135 32.85 3.73 3.50
CA GLY A 135 34.14 3.46 4.13
C GLY A 135 34.08 2.25 5.08
N THR A 136 35.24 1.64 5.38
CA THR A 136 35.34 0.34 6.04
C THR A 136 34.49 0.19 7.31
N LYS A 137 34.55 1.15 8.23
CA LYS A 137 33.79 1.11 9.50
C LYS A 137 32.28 1.09 9.25
N GLU A 138 31.82 1.96 8.35
CA GLU A 138 30.41 2.07 8.02
C GLU A 138 29.92 0.84 7.25
N ARG A 139 30.72 0.33 6.30
CA ARG A 139 30.43 -0.91 5.59
C ARG A 139 30.21 -2.08 6.55
N VAL A 140 31.07 -2.26 7.57
CA VAL A 140 30.88 -3.30 8.60
C VAL A 140 29.58 -3.12 9.37
N ARG A 141 29.26 -1.89 9.78
CA ARG A 141 27.99 -1.58 10.49
C ARG A 141 26.78 -1.92 9.63
N ARG A 142 26.80 -1.51 8.36
CA ARG A 142 25.75 -1.76 7.36
C ARG A 142 25.59 -3.26 7.10
N SER A 143 26.69 -4.00 6.88
CA SER A 143 26.63 -5.46 6.68
C SER A 143 26.01 -6.21 7.86
N ARG A 144 26.28 -5.77 9.10
CA ARG A 144 25.59 -6.33 10.28
C ARG A 144 24.09 -6.02 10.25
N ALA A 145 23.69 -4.83 9.79
CA ALA A 145 22.28 -4.48 9.61
C ALA A 145 21.61 -5.35 8.53
N VAL A 146 22.27 -5.53 7.39
CA VAL A 146 21.81 -6.45 6.33
C VAL A 146 21.51 -7.82 6.91
N LYS A 147 22.47 -8.43 7.62
CA LYS A 147 22.28 -9.75 8.23
C LYS A 147 21.09 -9.78 9.18
N ARG A 148 21.02 -8.86 10.16
CA ARG A 148 19.91 -8.83 11.13
C ARG A 148 18.54 -8.75 10.46
N HIS A 149 18.40 -7.88 9.45
CA HIS A 149 17.11 -7.69 8.80
C HIS A 149 16.77 -8.82 7.82
N ALA A 150 17.76 -9.40 7.14
CA ALA A 150 17.57 -10.58 6.29
C ALA A 150 17.14 -11.80 7.13
N ASP A 151 17.84 -12.08 8.23
CA ASP A 151 17.50 -13.18 9.15
C ASP A 151 16.07 -12.98 9.69
N ARG A 152 15.73 -11.76 10.12
CA ARG A 152 14.38 -11.44 10.62
C ARG A 152 13.29 -11.59 9.56
N ALA A 153 13.57 -11.23 8.30
CA ALA A 153 12.62 -11.44 7.21
C ALA A 153 12.32 -12.94 7.01
N ILE A 154 13.35 -13.79 7.07
CA ILE A 154 13.22 -15.26 6.95
C ILE A 154 12.46 -15.84 8.15
N GLU A 155 12.72 -15.36 9.38
CA GLU A 155 11.98 -15.78 10.58
C GLU A 155 10.48 -15.49 10.47
N LEU A 156 10.13 -14.30 9.95
CA LEU A 156 8.75 -13.85 9.81
C LEU A 156 8.02 -14.51 8.64
N ASP A 157 8.73 -14.78 7.55
CA ASP A 157 8.21 -15.48 6.37
C ASP A 157 9.25 -16.47 5.81
N PRO A 158 9.19 -17.74 6.23
CA PRO A 158 10.15 -18.76 5.83
C PRO A 158 10.17 -19.09 4.34
N SER A 159 9.14 -18.68 3.58
CA SER A 159 9.10 -18.86 2.12
C SER A 159 10.23 -18.13 1.40
N TRP A 160 10.90 -17.19 2.06
CA TRP A 160 12.04 -16.47 1.55
C TRP A 160 13.36 -17.18 1.77
N SER A 161 13.42 -18.25 2.56
CA SER A 161 14.68 -18.96 2.82
C SER A 161 15.25 -19.62 1.54
N VAL A 162 14.40 -19.92 0.56
CA VAL A 162 14.78 -20.50 -0.74
C VAL A 162 15.24 -19.48 -1.79
N SER A 163 15.26 -18.18 -1.46
CA SER A 163 15.49 -17.10 -2.44
C SER A 163 16.90 -16.45 -2.37
N TRP A 164 17.82 -16.97 -1.56
CA TRP A 164 19.16 -16.38 -1.33
C TRP A 164 20.27 -17.15 -2.02
#